data_AF-A0A496BJK2-F1
#
_entry.id   AF-A0A496BJK2-F1
#
_cell.length_a   1.000
_cell.length_b   1.000
_cell.length_c   1.000
_cell.angle_alpha   90.00
_cell.angle_beta   90.00
_cell.angle_gamma   90.00
#
_symmetry.space_group_name_H-M   'P 1'
#
loop_
_entity.id
_entity.type
_entity.pdbx_description
1 polymer ?
#
loop_
_entity_poly.entity_id
_entity_poly.type
_entity_poly.pdbx_seq_one_letter_code
_entity_poly.pdbx_strand_id
1 'polypeptide(L)'
;MMERFRTWHEILMERLSDPEDVIGYLEVSLEEYLDDGDKAFFLKGIKNVIEAQGGILSVSEHAGIDPRFLSDIVNNESMPPFHILSSIFTSFGAEAPINLPPTNIMSDTGARRALGTSGKTVSEQVIEKNFAEKENFTERQLQNKKYWTGLCEHLERRNSCLQRPTVNTSHYRDLQIGIKGFSLRARQTIKHKEISAALVMRGANAIGRFYALRVQEEDIEKDFGDKLEWWARAKSEKRVAFRNQEADPTDEKDWHNQHEWLVDTLEKLYAVFHPRLEKLMMRV
;
A
#
# COMPACT_ATOMS: atom_id res chain seq x y z
N MET A 1 15.39 -27.06 23.73
CA MET A 1 16.25 -26.63 22.61
C MET A 1 15.71 -25.28 22.15
N MET A 2 16.48 -24.19 22.23
CA MET A 2 16.02 -22.86 21.82
C MET A 2 15.96 -22.81 20.30
N GLU A 3 14.78 -22.57 19.72
CA GLU A 3 14.62 -22.31 18.30
C GLU A 3 15.36 -21.02 17.92
N ARG A 4 16.30 -21.11 16.97
CA ARG A 4 17.00 -19.94 16.43
C ARG A 4 16.05 -19.20 15.48
N PHE A 5 15.48 -18.08 15.93
CA PHE A 5 14.67 -17.21 15.07
C PHE A 5 15.56 -16.57 14.00
N ARG A 6 15.16 -16.69 12.73
CA ARG A 6 15.82 -16.02 11.60
C ARG A 6 15.57 -14.51 11.67
N THR A 7 16.58 -13.71 11.34
CA THR A 7 16.44 -12.26 11.20
C THR A 7 15.75 -11.91 9.88
N TRP A 8 15.14 -10.73 9.82
CA TRP A 8 14.49 -10.25 8.59
C TRP A 8 15.49 -10.07 7.43
N HIS A 9 16.75 -9.75 7.75
CA HIS A 9 17.84 -9.66 6.79
C HIS A 9 18.17 -11.02 6.16
N GLU A 10 18.28 -12.08 6.97
CA GLU A 10 18.53 -13.44 6.47
C GLU A 10 17.43 -13.91 5.51
N ILE A 11 16.17 -13.61 5.82
CA ILE A 11 15.03 -13.95 4.95
C ILE A 11 15.05 -13.10 3.68
N LEU A 12 15.39 -11.82 3.77
CA LEU A 12 15.53 -10.95 2.60
C LEU A 12 16.63 -11.46 1.67
N MET A 13 17.79 -11.85 2.20
CA MET A 13 18.90 -12.40 1.40
C MET A 13 18.50 -13.71 0.70
N GLU A 14 17.77 -14.60 1.39
CA GLU A 14 17.26 -15.85 0.81
C GLU A 14 16.31 -15.58 -0.37
N ARG A 15 15.42 -14.61 -0.24
CA ARG A 15 14.45 -14.25 -1.27
C ARG A 15 15.06 -13.54 -2.47
N LEU A 16 15.93 -12.57 -2.19
CA LEU A 16 16.67 -11.84 -3.22
C LEU A 16 17.73 -12.70 -3.92
N SER A 17 17.80 -14.01 -3.67
CA SER A 17 18.53 -14.95 -4.51
C SER A 17 17.79 -15.29 -5.82
N ASP A 18 16.46 -15.12 -5.83
CA ASP A 18 15.62 -15.30 -7.02
C ASP A 18 15.55 -13.99 -7.84
N PRO A 19 15.94 -14.00 -9.13
CA PRO A 19 15.85 -12.83 -10.00
C PRO A 19 14.46 -12.19 -10.10
N GLU A 20 13.36 -12.97 -10.02
CA GLU A 20 12.00 -12.41 -10.05
C GLU A 20 11.70 -11.57 -8.78
N ASP A 21 12.12 -12.07 -7.60
CA ASP A 21 11.99 -11.34 -6.33
C ASP A 21 12.90 -10.09 -6.32
N VAL A 22 14.06 -10.12 -7.00
CA VAL A 22 14.95 -8.95 -7.18
C VAL A 22 14.28 -7.85 -7.99
N ILE A 23 13.68 -8.19 -9.14
CA ILE A 23 12.98 -7.21 -9.99
C ILE A 23 11.85 -6.56 -9.20
N GLY A 24 10.97 -7.37 -8.61
CA GLY A 24 9.84 -6.86 -7.84
C GLY A 24 10.28 -5.99 -6.66
N TYR A 25 11.39 -6.33 -6.01
CA TYR A 25 11.95 -5.54 -4.92
C TYR A 25 12.53 -4.19 -5.40
N LEU A 26 13.32 -4.20 -6.48
CA LEU A 26 13.92 -2.98 -7.04
C LEU A 26 12.87 -2.05 -7.63
N GLU A 27 11.90 -2.58 -8.37
CA GLU A 27 10.76 -1.82 -8.90
C GLU A 27 10.01 -1.12 -7.78
N VAL A 28 9.65 -1.86 -6.72
CA VAL A 28 8.97 -1.27 -5.55
C VAL A 28 9.83 -0.18 -4.91
N SER A 29 11.12 -0.43 -4.67
CA SER A 29 11.99 0.56 -4.04
C SER A 29 12.19 1.83 -4.91
N LEU A 30 12.25 1.67 -6.23
CA LEU A 30 12.36 2.79 -7.18
C LEU A 30 11.06 3.58 -7.24
N GLU A 31 9.92 2.89 -7.28
CA GLU A 31 8.61 3.53 -7.26
C GLU A 31 8.40 4.35 -5.99
N GLU A 32 8.75 3.83 -4.81
CA GLU A 32 8.64 4.58 -3.54
C GLU A 32 9.48 5.87 -3.60
N TYR A 33 10.74 5.79 -4.04
CA TYR A 33 11.59 6.98 -4.20
C TYR A 33 10.99 8.04 -5.13
N LEU A 34 10.37 7.64 -6.25
CA LEU A 34 9.72 8.59 -7.15
C LEU A 34 8.47 9.23 -6.54
N ASP A 35 7.89 8.61 -5.51
CA ASP A 35 6.67 9.06 -4.81
C ASP A 35 6.99 10.13 -3.78
N ASP A 36 7.92 9.81 -2.87
CA ASP A 36 8.16 10.58 -1.65
C ASP A 36 9.53 11.27 -1.63
N GLY A 37 10.39 10.97 -2.61
CA GLY A 37 11.76 11.48 -2.70
C GLY A 37 12.72 10.82 -1.72
N ASP A 38 12.34 9.72 -1.05
CA ASP A 38 13.18 8.99 -0.08
C ASP A 38 14.27 8.19 -0.80
N LYS A 39 15.31 8.94 -1.18
CA LYS A 39 16.51 8.41 -1.83
C LYS A 39 17.21 7.35 -0.97
N ALA A 40 17.20 7.50 0.36
CA ALA A 40 17.91 6.59 1.25
C ALA A 40 17.27 5.19 1.25
N PHE A 41 15.93 5.12 1.20
CA PHE A 41 15.21 3.86 1.09
C PHE A 41 15.53 3.12 -0.22
N PHE A 42 15.54 3.82 -1.35
CA PHE A 42 15.87 3.22 -2.64
C PHE A 42 17.31 2.72 -2.74
N LEU A 43 18.28 3.51 -2.26
CA LEU A 43 19.69 3.10 -2.25
C LEU A 43 19.96 1.92 -1.31
N LYS A 44 19.22 1.84 -0.20
CA LYS A 44 19.22 0.66 0.66
C LYS A 44 18.67 -0.57 -0.08
N GLY A 45 17.66 -0.39 -0.93
CA GLY A 45 17.16 -1.44 -1.82
C GLY A 45 18.25 -1.97 -2.76
N ILE A 46 18.96 -1.08 -3.45
CA ILE A 46 20.08 -1.46 -4.34
C ILE A 46 21.18 -2.17 -3.55
N LYS A 47 21.53 -1.68 -2.36
CA LYS A 47 22.53 -2.31 -1.49
C LYS A 47 22.15 -3.75 -1.10
N ASN A 48 20.90 -3.98 -0.72
CA ASN A 48 20.41 -5.30 -0.34
C ASN A 48 20.46 -6.28 -1.51
N VAL A 49 20.16 -5.82 -2.73
CA VAL A 49 20.29 -6.65 -3.94
C VAL A 49 21.74 -6.98 -4.24
N ILE A 50 22.64 -5.99 -4.16
CA ILE A 50 24.08 -6.23 -4.33
C ILE A 50 24.57 -7.27 -3.33
N GLU A 51 24.16 -7.17 -2.07
CA GLU A 51 24.53 -8.14 -1.03
C GLU A 51 23.99 -9.55 -1.33
N ALA A 52 22.70 -9.67 -1.65
CA ALA A 52 22.05 -10.95 -1.91
C ALA A 52 22.59 -11.65 -3.18
N GLN A 53 23.02 -10.88 -4.17
CA GLN A 53 23.53 -11.38 -5.45
C GLN A 53 25.04 -11.69 -5.45
N GLY A 54 25.64 -11.82 -4.27
CA GLY A 54 27.06 -12.21 -4.12
C GLY A 54 28.03 -11.03 -4.11
N GLY A 55 27.55 -9.81 -3.91
CA GLY A 55 28.35 -8.61 -3.72
C GLY A 55 28.66 -7.84 -5.00
N ILE A 56 29.43 -6.76 -4.83
CA ILE A 56 29.75 -5.77 -5.88
C ILE A 56 30.36 -6.42 -7.12
N LEU A 57 31.30 -7.35 -6.94
CA LEU A 57 32.00 -7.98 -8.07
C LEU A 57 31.06 -8.85 -8.91
N SER A 58 30.20 -9.63 -8.25
CA SER A 58 29.21 -10.47 -8.94
C SER A 58 28.23 -9.63 -9.76
N VAL A 59 27.65 -8.59 -9.16
CA VAL A 59 26.70 -7.71 -9.86
C VAL A 59 27.39 -6.91 -10.96
N SER A 60 28.64 -6.49 -10.77
CA SER A 60 29.43 -5.81 -11.78
C SER A 60 29.60 -6.65 -13.05
N GLU A 61 29.97 -7.92 -12.90
CA GLU A 61 30.18 -8.84 -14.02
C GLU A 61 28.87 -9.11 -14.78
N HIS A 62 27.77 -9.35 -14.06
CA HIS A 62 26.47 -9.64 -14.67
C HIS A 62 25.82 -8.43 -15.35
N ALA A 63 25.93 -7.24 -14.75
CA ALA A 63 25.27 -6.03 -15.25
C ALA A 63 26.16 -5.15 -16.15
N GLY A 64 27.46 -5.47 -16.27
CA GLY A 64 28.42 -4.68 -17.05
C GLY A 64 28.69 -3.29 -16.48
N ILE A 65 28.68 -3.14 -15.15
CA ILE A 65 28.83 -1.87 -14.44
C ILE A 65 30.19 -1.81 -13.75
N ASP A 66 30.86 -0.65 -13.72
CA ASP A 66 32.14 -0.48 -13.02
C ASP A 66 31.99 -0.78 -11.49
N PRO A 67 32.78 -1.71 -10.91
CA PRO A 67 32.72 -2.02 -9.49
C PRO A 67 32.90 -0.81 -8.57
N ARG A 68 33.69 0.19 -9.00
CA ARG A 68 33.92 1.42 -8.22
C ARG A 68 32.63 2.24 -8.13
N PHE A 69 31.84 2.26 -9.19
CA PHE A 69 30.56 2.96 -9.20
C PHE A 69 29.54 2.27 -8.29
N LEU A 70 29.47 0.92 -8.32
CA LEU A 70 28.64 0.17 -7.38
C LEU A 70 29.08 0.39 -5.91
N SER A 71 30.39 0.46 -5.67
CA SER A 71 30.94 0.81 -4.35
C SER A 71 30.51 2.20 -3.90
N ASP A 72 30.47 3.19 -4.80
CA ASP A 72 30.00 4.54 -4.49
C ASP A 72 28.50 4.61 -4.18
N ILE A 73 27.67 3.80 -4.85
CA ILE A 73 26.25 3.65 -4.51
C ILE A 73 26.11 3.09 -3.09
N VAL A 74 26.86 2.04 -2.76
CA VAL A 74 26.77 1.32 -1.47
C VAL A 74 27.31 2.13 -0.30
N ASN A 75 28.41 2.86 -0.49
CA ASN A 75 29.15 3.53 0.59
C ASN A 75 28.84 5.02 0.71
N ASN A 76 28.60 5.69 -0.41
CA ASN A 76 28.44 7.14 -0.48
C ASN A 76 27.01 7.55 -0.81
N GLU A 77 26.08 6.59 -0.89
CA GLU A 77 24.67 6.83 -1.23
C GLU A 77 24.53 7.65 -2.55
N SER A 78 25.40 7.35 -3.52
CA SER A 78 25.37 8.00 -4.83
C SER A 78 24.16 7.49 -5.62
N MET A 79 23.38 8.41 -6.20
CA MET A 79 22.22 8.03 -7.00
C MET A 79 22.69 7.51 -8.37
N PRO A 80 22.32 6.29 -8.78
CA PRO A 80 22.66 5.81 -10.11
C PRO A 80 21.89 6.61 -11.19
N PRO A 81 22.55 6.99 -12.30
CA PRO A 81 21.85 7.56 -13.44
C PRO A 81 20.98 6.50 -14.13
N PHE A 82 20.00 6.95 -14.90
CA PHE A 82 18.98 6.09 -15.53
C PHE A 82 19.54 4.90 -16.31
N HIS A 83 20.61 5.08 -17.08
CA HIS A 83 21.20 3.99 -17.86
C HIS A 83 21.77 2.88 -16.97
N ILE A 84 22.28 3.21 -15.78
CA ILE A 84 22.76 2.23 -14.80
C ILE A 84 21.59 1.51 -14.14
N LEU A 85 20.50 2.22 -13.83
CA LEU A 85 19.26 1.59 -13.38
C LEU A 85 18.73 0.59 -14.41
N SER A 86 18.70 0.99 -15.69
CA SER A 86 18.31 0.10 -16.78
C SER A 86 19.19 -1.15 -16.83
N SER A 87 20.52 -1.00 -16.75
CA SER A 87 21.45 -2.15 -16.75
C SER A 87 21.24 -3.08 -15.55
N ILE A 88 21.01 -2.53 -14.35
CA ILE A 88 20.73 -3.34 -13.16
C ILE A 88 19.44 -4.15 -13.36
N PHE A 89 18.34 -3.52 -13.79
CA PHE A 89 17.05 -4.19 -13.94
C PHE A 89 17.08 -5.25 -15.06
N THR A 90 17.68 -4.93 -16.21
CA THR A 90 17.81 -5.89 -17.32
C THR A 90 18.71 -7.07 -16.98
N SER A 91 19.73 -6.88 -16.13
CA SER A 91 20.59 -8.01 -15.68
C SER A 91 19.83 -9.09 -14.90
N PHE A 92 18.66 -8.76 -14.34
CA PHE A 92 17.80 -9.71 -13.62
C PHE A 92 16.62 -10.23 -14.45
N GLY A 93 16.52 -9.84 -15.73
CA GLY A 93 15.48 -10.34 -16.64
C GLY A 93 14.27 -9.44 -16.86
N ALA A 94 14.30 -8.19 -16.37
CA ALA A 94 13.24 -7.23 -16.66
C ALA A 94 13.32 -6.71 -18.11
N GLU A 95 12.17 -6.63 -18.79
CA GLU A 95 12.05 -5.76 -19.96
C GLU A 95 12.27 -4.32 -19.47
N ALA A 96 13.22 -3.59 -20.08
CA ALA A 96 13.71 -2.29 -19.62
C ALA A 96 12.55 -1.41 -19.09
N PRO A 97 12.69 -0.74 -17.92
CA PRO A 97 11.55 -0.14 -17.21
C PRO A 97 10.78 0.85 -18.12
N ILE A 98 9.63 0.40 -18.63
CA ILE A 98 8.89 1.06 -19.73
C ILE A 98 8.18 2.36 -19.28
N ASN A 99 8.19 2.71 -17.99
CA ASN A 99 7.53 3.93 -17.51
C ASN A 99 8.27 4.58 -16.35
N LEU A 100 9.30 5.35 -16.68
CA LEU A 100 9.77 6.45 -15.85
C LEU A 100 9.45 7.76 -16.59
N PRO A 101 8.82 8.74 -15.94
CA PRO A 101 8.59 10.04 -16.58
C PRO A 101 9.95 10.60 -17.06
N PRO A 102 10.01 11.20 -18.26
CA PRO A 102 11.28 11.67 -18.82
C PRO A 102 11.94 12.64 -17.83
N THR A 103 13.17 12.29 -17.48
CA THR A 103 14.07 12.99 -16.59
C THR A 103 14.11 14.47 -16.94
N ASN A 104 13.44 15.30 -16.15
CA ASN A 104 13.68 16.73 -16.18
C ASN A 104 13.46 17.35 -14.80
N ILE A 105 14.32 16.98 -13.86
CA ILE A 105 14.57 17.81 -12.68
C ILE A 105 16.07 17.86 -12.47
N MET A 106 16.74 18.61 -13.35
CA MET A 106 17.93 19.40 -13.02
C MET A 106 18.16 20.38 -14.18
N SER A 107 17.52 21.55 -14.10
CA SER A 107 18.11 22.77 -14.63
C SER A 107 18.05 23.82 -13.53
N ASP A 108 19.26 24.18 -13.11
CA ASP A 108 19.68 25.12 -12.09
C ASP A 108 19.15 26.57 -12.29
N THR A 109 19.26 27.33 -11.20
CA THR A 109 19.50 28.79 -11.13
C THR A 109 18.35 29.80 -11.20
N GLY A 110 18.08 30.40 -10.02
CA GLY A 110 18.19 31.86 -9.86
C GLY A 110 16.90 32.70 -9.85
N ALA A 111 16.52 33.24 -8.68
CA ALA A 111 16.40 34.70 -8.47
C ALA A 111 15.91 35.04 -7.05
N ARG A 112 16.61 35.99 -6.42
CA ARG A 112 16.31 36.60 -5.12
C ARG A 112 15.33 37.77 -5.26
N ARG A 113 14.60 38.02 -4.15
CA ARG A 113 13.98 39.27 -3.64
C ARG A 113 12.73 39.82 -4.34
N ALA A 114 11.68 40.06 -3.54
CA ALA A 114 11.36 41.40 -3.02
C ALA A 114 10.38 41.36 -1.83
N LEU A 115 10.62 42.23 -0.85
CA LEU A 115 9.77 42.60 0.28
C LEU A 115 8.67 43.59 -0.17
N GLY A 116 7.53 43.65 0.54
CA GLY A 116 6.83 44.92 0.78
C GLY A 116 5.28 44.97 0.69
N THR A 117 4.64 44.80 1.85
CA THR A 117 3.56 45.65 2.43
C THR A 117 2.18 45.90 1.77
N SER A 118 1.15 45.54 2.56
CA SER A 118 -0.02 46.33 3.02
C SER A 118 -1.28 46.48 2.16
N GLY A 119 -2.43 46.13 2.75
CA GLY A 119 -3.66 46.93 2.62
C GLY A 119 -5.00 46.21 2.38
N LYS A 120 -5.77 46.02 3.46
CA LYS A 120 -7.24 45.91 3.59
C LYS A 120 -7.98 44.63 3.11
N THR A 121 -8.28 43.82 4.13
CA THR A 121 -9.50 43.02 4.43
C THR A 121 -10.49 42.74 3.29
N VAL A 122 -10.28 41.59 2.64
CA VAL A 122 -11.15 40.91 1.67
C VAL A 122 -11.99 39.81 2.35
N SER A 123 -11.91 39.69 3.68
CA SER A 123 -12.33 38.48 4.40
C SER A 123 -13.84 38.27 4.50
N GLU A 124 -14.68 39.29 4.51
CA GLU A 124 -16.12 39.07 4.75
C GLU A 124 -16.93 38.76 3.47
N GLN A 125 -16.55 39.29 2.31
CA GLN A 125 -17.23 38.95 1.03
C GLN A 125 -16.76 37.62 0.44
N VAL A 126 -15.57 37.13 0.81
CA VAL A 126 -15.08 35.80 0.42
C VAL A 126 -15.73 34.69 1.25
N ILE A 127 -16.13 34.97 2.50
CA ILE A 127 -16.79 33.98 3.35
C ILE A 127 -18.20 33.63 2.83
N GLU A 128 -18.99 34.61 2.38
CA GLU A 128 -20.33 34.32 1.84
C GLU A 128 -20.29 33.66 0.45
N LYS A 129 -19.29 33.98 -0.38
CA LYS A 129 -19.13 33.33 -1.69
C LYS A 129 -18.62 31.88 -1.59
N ASN A 130 -17.80 31.59 -0.58
CA ASN A 130 -17.29 30.24 -0.32
C ASN A 130 -18.32 29.29 0.33
N PHE A 131 -19.42 29.80 0.91
CA PHE A 131 -20.51 28.95 1.44
C PHE A 131 -21.55 28.56 0.38
N ALA A 132 -21.51 29.19 -0.81
CA ALA A 132 -22.45 28.95 -1.90
C ALA A 132 -21.96 27.92 -2.95
N GLU A 133 -20.68 27.53 -2.93
CA GLU A 133 -20.17 26.35 -3.64
C GLU A 133 -20.48 25.07 -2.84
N LYS A 134 -21.77 24.79 -2.65
CA LYS A 134 -22.21 23.47 -2.20
C LYS A 134 -21.74 22.43 -3.22
N GLU A 135 -20.95 21.48 -2.74
CA GLU A 135 -20.42 20.32 -3.44
C GLU A 135 -21.39 19.75 -4.50
N ASN A 136 -21.10 19.99 -5.77
CA ASN A 136 -21.77 19.30 -6.88
C ASN A 136 -21.25 17.86 -6.94
N PHE A 137 -21.72 17.01 -6.03
CA PHE A 137 -21.45 15.58 -6.09
C PHE A 137 -22.18 14.94 -7.27
N THR A 138 -21.48 14.04 -7.96
CA THR A 138 -22.10 13.18 -8.97
C THR A 138 -23.13 12.23 -8.34
N GLU A 139 -24.09 11.77 -9.13
CA GLU A 139 -25.08 10.78 -8.70
C GLU A 139 -24.42 9.52 -8.09
N ARG A 140 -23.29 9.10 -8.67
CA ARG A 140 -22.48 7.98 -8.17
C ARG A 140 -21.88 8.25 -6.79
N GLN A 141 -21.36 9.45 -6.56
CA GLN A 141 -20.83 9.84 -5.25
C GLN A 141 -21.93 9.86 -4.18
N LEU A 142 -23.13 10.30 -4.55
CA LEU A 142 -24.28 10.29 -3.66
C LEU A 142 -24.79 8.86 -3.37
N GLN A 143 -24.82 7.98 -4.39
CA GLN A 143 -25.15 6.56 -4.22
C GLN A 143 -24.15 5.86 -3.29
N ASN A 144 -22.84 6.08 -3.48
CA ASN A 144 -21.82 5.56 -2.56
C ASN A 144 -22.10 6.03 -1.13
N LYS A 145 -22.39 7.32 -0.94
CA LYS A 145 -22.70 7.88 0.37
C LYS A 145 -23.89 7.16 1.02
N LYS A 146 -24.98 6.94 0.28
CA LYS A 146 -26.18 6.21 0.74
C LYS A 146 -25.87 4.76 1.10
N TYR A 147 -25.15 4.04 0.23
CA TYR A 147 -24.74 2.66 0.48
C TYR A 147 -23.99 2.54 1.81
N TRP A 148 -22.97 3.37 2.02
CA TRP A 148 -22.18 3.35 3.26
C TRP A 148 -22.95 3.82 4.50
N THR A 149 -23.94 4.71 4.36
CA THR A 149 -24.87 5.00 5.46
C THR A 149 -25.65 3.75 5.86
N GLY A 150 -26.16 2.98 4.89
CA GLY A 150 -26.86 1.73 5.16
C GLY A 150 -25.98 0.68 5.84
N LEU A 151 -24.69 0.58 5.47
CA LEU A 151 -23.74 -0.27 6.18
C LEU A 151 -23.55 0.16 7.64
N CYS A 152 -23.42 1.46 7.91
CA CYS A 152 -23.29 1.98 9.28
C CYS A 152 -24.52 1.68 10.13
N GLU A 153 -25.73 1.90 9.59
CA GLU A 153 -26.98 1.57 10.26
C GLU A 153 -27.12 0.06 10.52
N HIS A 154 -26.59 -0.76 9.61
CA HIS A 154 -26.57 -2.21 9.78
C HIS A 154 -25.62 -2.64 10.91
N LEU A 155 -24.39 -2.10 10.96
CA LEU A 155 -23.44 -2.31 12.06
C LEU A 155 -24.05 -1.97 13.42
N GLU A 156 -24.79 -0.86 13.52
CA GLU A 156 -25.47 -0.45 14.75
C GLU A 156 -26.57 -1.42 15.16
N ARG A 157 -27.47 -1.76 14.22
CA ARG A 157 -28.58 -2.68 14.49
C ARG A 157 -28.11 -4.06 14.92
N ARG A 158 -26.99 -4.53 14.36
CA ARG A 158 -26.35 -5.80 14.71
C ARG A 158 -25.59 -5.75 16.03
N ASN A 159 -25.36 -4.56 16.59
CA ASN A 159 -24.48 -4.34 17.75
C ASN A 159 -23.07 -4.93 17.51
N SER A 160 -22.52 -4.65 16.32
CA SER A 160 -21.22 -5.16 15.88
C SER A 160 -20.07 -4.71 16.80
N CYS A 161 -19.05 -5.56 16.93
CA CYS A 161 -17.80 -5.18 17.62
C CYS A 161 -16.95 -4.17 16.83
N LEU A 162 -17.27 -3.96 15.55
CA LEU A 162 -16.51 -3.09 14.66
C LEU A 162 -16.92 -1.63 14.82
N GLN A 163 -15.92 -0.74 14.75
CA GLN A 163 -16.18 0.70 14.76
C GLN A 163 -16.77 1.16 13.41
N ARG A 164 -17.79 2.02 13.49
CA ARG A 164 -18.41 2.62 12.31
C ARG A 164 -17.38 3.44 11.52
N PRO A 165 -17.26 3.23 10.20
CA PRO A 165 -16.40 4.07 9.37
C PRO A 165 -17.06 5.43 9.10
N THR A 166 -16.23 6.45 8.86
CA THR A 166 -16.72 7.77 8.42
C THR A 166 -17.35 7.65 7.03
N VAL A 167 -18.57 8.19 6.85
CA VAL A 167 -19.25 8.19 5.56
C VAL A 167 -18.78 9.38 4.69
N ASN A 168 -18.33 9.10 3.48
CA ASN A 168 -17.94 10.01 2.40
C ASN A 168 -18.40 9.49 1.00
N THR A 169 -17.82 9.97 -0.09
CA THR A 169 -18.23 9.60 -1.46
C THR A 169 -17.37 8.52 -2.12
N SER A 170 -16.34 8.01 -1.44
CA SER A 170 -15.46 6.95 -1.92
C SER A 170 -16.19 5.61 -2.08
N HIS A 171 -15.64 4.75 -2.95
CA HIS A 171 -16.10 3.39 -3.22
C HIS A 171 -15.60 2.33 -2.22
N TYR A 172 -14.91 2.76 -1.15
CA TYR A 172 -14.46 1.89 -0.06
C TYR A 172 -14.51 2.60 1.29
N ARG A 173 -14.49 1.82 2.37
CA ARG A 173 -14.39 2.29 3.76
C ARG A 173 -13.43 1.47 4.58
N ASP A 174 -12.57 2.16 5.31
CA ASP A 174 -11.67 1.56 6.27
C ASP A 174 -12.24 1.70 7.69
N LEU A 175 -12.36 0.58 8.38
CA LEU A 175 -12.73 0.45 9.77
C LEU A 175 -11.44 0.24 10.57
N GLN A 176 -11.19 1.12 11.53
CA GLN A 176 -10.02 1.02 12.40
C GLN A 176 -10.21 -0.12 13.40
N ILE A 177 -9.14 -0.89 13.64
CA ILE A 177 -9.16 -2.06 14.54
C ILE A 177 -8.25 -1.89 15.77
N GLY A 178 -7.84 -0.66 16.08
CA GLY A 178 -7.03 -0.36 17.26
C GLY A 178 -5.53 -0.67 17.14
N ILE A 179 -5.06 -1.21 15.99
CA ILE A 179 -3.65 -1.55 15.77
C ILE A 179 -3.07 -0.65 14.67
N LYS A 180 -2.01 0.10 14.99
CA LYS A 180 -1.40 1.08 14.06
C LYS A 180 -0.89 0.42 12.78
N GLY A 181 -1.36 0.93 11.64
CA GLY A 181 -1.01 0.44 10.31
C GLY A 181 -1.86 -0.73 9.84
N PHE A 182 -2.93 -1.07 10.57
CA PHE A 182 -3.91 -2.07 10.17
C PHE A 182 -5.32 -1.50 10.20
N SER A 183 -6.13 -1.89 9.22
CA SER A 183 -7.55 -1.57 9.16
C SER A 183 -8.29 -2.68 8.42
N LEU A 184 -9.58 -2.85 8.70
CA LEU A 184 -10.44 -3.65 7.83
C LEU A 184 -11.06 -2.75 6.78
N ARG A 185 -11.22 -3.22 5.55
CA ARG A 185 -11.79 -2.45 4.46
C ARG A 185 -13.02 -3.13 3.90
N ALA A 186 -14.13 -2.42 3.84
CA ALA A 186 -15.24 -2.72 2.96
C ALA A 186 -15.04 -2.00 1.62
N ARG A 187 -15.26 -2.67 0.49
CA ARG A 187 -15.18 -2.06 -0.83
C ARG A 187 -16.31 -2.56 -1.72
N GLN A 188 -16.87 -1.65 -2.52
CA GLN A 188 -17.80 -1.98 -3.59
C GLN A 188 -17.22 -1.62 -4.95
N THR A 189 -17.60 -2.33 -6.00
CA THR A 189 -17.20 -2.00 -7.37
C THR A 189 -18.34 -2.29 -8.35
N ILE A 190 -18.94 -1.23 -8.87
CA ILE A 190 -20.07 -1.30 -9.82
C ILE A 190 -19.64 -1.97 -11.15
N LYS A 191 -18.44 -1.66 -11.65
CA LYS A 191 -17.93 -2.19 -12.93
C LYS A 191 -17.90 -3.72 -12.96
N HIS A 192 -17.59 -4.34 -11.83
CA HIS A 192 -17.42 -5.78 -11.70
C HIS A 192 -18.56 -6.44 -10.93
N LYS A 193 -19.57 -5.67 -10.49
CA LYS A 193 -20.67 -6.14 -9.63
C LYS A 193 -20.14 -7.00 -8.49
N GLU A 194 -19.26 -6.40 -7.71
CA GLU A 194 -18.62 -7.08 -6.61
C GLU A 194 -18.60 -6.20 -5.35
N ILE A 195 -18.62 -6.88 -4.21
CA ILE A 195 -18.28 -6.33 -2.91
C ILE A 195 -17.15 -7.17 -2.30
N SER A 196 -16.35 -6.56 -1.43
CA SER A 196 -15.22 -7.23 -0.82
C SER A 196 -14.94 -6.68 0.58
N ALA A 197 -14.47 -7.58 1.43
CA ALA A 197 -13.91 -7.23 2.73
C ALA A 197 -12.43 -7.63 2.76
N ALA A 198 -11.57 -6.82 3.37
CA ALA A 198 -10.15 -7.12 3.43
C ALA A 198 -9.49 -6.64 4.72
N LEU A 199 -8.51 -7.38 5.22
CA LEU A 199 -7.48 -6.81 6.09
C LEU A 199 -6.54 -5.98 5.22
N VAL A 200 -6.31 -4.73 5.60
CA VAL A 200 -5.39 -3.80 4.94
C VAL A 200 -4.25 -3.44 5.87
N MET A 201 -3.03 -3.49 5.34
CA MET A 201 -1.78 -3.23 6.03
C MET A 201 -1.04 -2.08 5.35
N ARG A 202 -0.63 -1.09 6.12
CA ARG A 202 0.06 0.13 5.64
C ARG A 202 1.28 0.49 6.48
N GLY A 203 2.11 1.35 5.90
CA GLY A 203 3.32 1.88 6.52
C GLY A 203 4.56 1.04 6.23
N ALA A 204 5.73 1.53 6.66
CA ALA A 204 7.04 0.99 6.31
C ALA A 204 7.21 -0.52 6.55
N ASN A 205 6.49 -1.09 7.53
CA ASN A 205 6.57 -2.52 7.88
C ASN A 205 5.44 -3.38 7.29
N ALA A 206 4.58 -2.83 6.40
CA ALA A 206 3.42 -3.53 5.87
C ALA A 206 3.79 -4.84 5.15
N ILE A 207 4.89 -4.85 4.39
CA ILE A 207 5.35 -6.03 3.67
C ILE A 207 5.82 -7.15 4.62
N GLY A 208 6.59 -6.81 5.65
CA GLY A 208 7.04 -7.78 6.65
C GLY A 208 5.87 -8.37 7.44
N ARG A 209 4.89 -7.53 7.80
CA ARG A 209 3.66 -7.95 8.48
C ARG A 209 2.80 -8.86 7.60
N PHE A 210 2.68 -8.53 6.31
CA PHE A 210 1.98 -9.36 5.35
C PHE A 210 2.59 -10.76 5.26
N TYR A 211 3.92 -10.85 5.11
CA TYR A 211 4.58 -12.16 5.03
C TYR A 211 4.54 -12.93 6.35
N ALA A 212 4.59 -12.25 7.50
CA ALA A 212 4.41 -12.89 8.80
C ALA A 212 3.02 -13.55 8.96
N LEU A 213 1.99 -12.94 8.36
CA LEU A 213 0.66 -13.55 8.27
C LEU A 213 0.61 -14.65 7.21
N ARG A 214 1.28 -14.46 6.06
CA ARG A 214 1.31 -15.43 4.94
C ARG A 214 1.88 -16.79 5.36
N VAL A 215 2.84 -16.83 6.29
CA VAL A 215 3.35 -18.10 6.84
C VAL A 215 2.25 -18.91 7.55
N GLN A 216 1.22 -18.25 8.06
CA GLN A 216 0.07 -18.87 8.74
C GLN A 216 -1.15 -19.01 7.81
N GLU A 217 -0.97 -18.91 6.49
CA GLU A 217 -2.06 -18.89 5.51
C GLU A 217 -3.03 -20.06 5.68
N GLU A 218 -2.52 -21.30 5.76
CA GLU A 218 -3.37 -22.49 5.89
C GLU A 218 -4.23 -22.46 7.15
N ASP A 219 -3.65 -22.08 8.29
CA ASP A 219 -4.37 -21.95 9.56
C ASP A 219 -5.38 -20.79 9.51
N ILE A 220 -5.01 -19.67 8.87
CA ILE A 220 -5.88 -18.49 8.73
C ILE A 220 -7.09 -18.83 7.85
N GLU A 221 -6.89 -19.47 6.70
CA GLU A 221 -7.96 -19.86 5.79
C GLU A 221 -8.86 -20.94 6.42
N LYS A 222 -8.27 -21.85 7.19
CA LYS A 222 -9.02 -22.84 7.98
C LYS A 222 -9.91 -22.17 9.04
N ASP A 223 -9.37 -21.23 9.80
CA ASP A 223 -10.13 -20.50 10.83
C ASP A 223 -11.19 -19.58 10.19
N PHE A 224 -10.90 -19.00 9.03
CA PHE A 224 -11.83 -18.17 8.27
C PHE A 224 -12.96 -19.00 7.65
N GLY A 225 -12.66 -20.24 7.26
CA GLY A 225 -13.59 -21.20 6.67
C GLY A 225 -13.62 -21.18 5.14
N ASP A 226 -12.74 -20.43 4.49
CA ASP A 226 -12.70 -20.23 3.03
C ASP A 226 -11.31 -19.80 2.56
N LYS A 227 -11.07 -19.93 1.25
CA LYS A 227 -9.85 -19.42 0.62
C LYS A 227 -9.86 -17.90 0.58
N LEU A 228 -8.74 -17.31 1.00
CA LEU A 228 -8.53 -15.88 1.00
C LEU A 228 -7.61 -15.49 -0.14
N GLU A 229 -7.76 -14.26 -0.59
CA GLU A 229 -6.89 -13.73 -1.61
C GLU A 229 -5.83 -12.82 -1.02
N TRP A 230 -4.58 -13.09 -1.34
CA TRP A 230 -3.44 -12.42 -0.74
C TRP A 230 -2.76 -11.53 -1.77
N TRP A 231 -2.80 -10.23 -1.51
CA TRP A 231 -2.41 -9.20 -2.47
C TRP A 231 -1.25 -8.39 -1.90
N ALA A 232 -0.03 -8.76 -2.29
CA ALA A 232 1.19 -8.01 -1.94
C ALA A 232 1.60 -6.97 -2.99
N ARG A 233 0.96 -6.99 -4.16
CA ARG A 233 1.40 -6.26 -5.35
C ARG A 233 1.16 -4.74 -5.35
N ALA A 234 0.33 -4.23 -4.44
CA ALA A 234 0.04 -2.80 -4.38
C ALA A 234 1.11 -2.06 -3.57
N LYS A 235 1.60 -0.94 -4.12
CA LYS A 235 2.66 -0.07 -3.58
C LYS A 235 2.39 0.36 -2.12
N SER A 236 1.29 1.07 -1.88
CA SER A 236 0.97 1.72 -0.59
C SER A 236 0.32 0.82 0.48
N GLU A 237 -0.21 -0.34 0.08
CA GLU A 237 -0.92 -1.22 1.00
C GLU A 237 -0.83 -2.68 0.60
N LYS A 238 -0.77 -3.56 1.60
CA LYS A 238 -0.85 -5.01 1.42
C LYS A 238 -2.22 -5.45 1.96
N ARG A 239 -2.85 -6.41 1.31
CA ARG A 239 -4.20 -6.83 1.73
C ARG A 239 -4.45 -8.31 1.63
N VAL A 240 -5.27 -8.81 2.55
CA VAL A 240 -5.85 -10.15 2.50
C VAL A 240 -7.35 -9.98 2.38
N ALA A 241 -7.94 -10.45 1.29
CA ALA A 241 -9.30 -10.09 0.88
C ALA A 241 -10.17 -11.32 0.65
N PHE A 242 -11.47 -11.15 0.87
CA PHE A 242 -12.52 -12.07 0.47
C PHE A 242 -13.54 -11.30 -0.37
N ARG A 243 -13.99 -11.88 -1.49
CA ARG A 243 -14.85 -11.22 -2.47
C ARG A 243 -16.17 -11.97 -2.65
N ASN A 244 -17.22 -11.21 -2.87
CA ASN A 244 -18.47 -11.69 -3.44
C ASN A 244 -18.62 -11.05 -4.83
N GLN A 245 -18.56 -11.88 -5.87
CA GLN A 245 -18.63 -11.48 -7.28
C GLN A 245 -20.07 -11.50 -7.85
N GLU A 246 -21.07 -11.76 -7.00
CA GLU A 246 -22.48 -11.85 -7.36
C GLU A 246 -23.31 -10.70 -6.76
N ALA A 247 -22.64 -9.65 -6.26
CA ALA A 247 -23.29 -8.54 -5.57
C ALA A 247 -23.29 -7.27 -6.44
N ASP A 248 -24.45 -6.81 -6.89
CA ASP A 248 -24.58 -5.55 -7.63
C ASP A 248 -24.81 -4.37 -6.66
N PRO A 249 -23.82 -3.47 -6.45
CA PRO A 249 -23.98 -2.36 -5.51
C PRO A 249 -25.00 -1.32 -5.98
N THR A 250 -25.48 -1.42 -7.23
CA THR A 250 -26.55 -0.55 -7.75
C THR A 250 -27.96 -1.08 -7.48
N ASP A 251 -28.10 -2.34 -7.02
CA ASP A 251 -29.39 -2.91 -6.66
C ASP A 251 -29.75 -2.57 -5.21
N GLU A 252 -30.44 -1.44 -5.03
CA GLU A 252 -30.85 -0.96 -3.70
C GLU A 252 -31.76 -1.94 -2.95
N LYS A 253 -32.44 -2.86 -3.65
CA LYS A 253 -33.32 -3.86 -3.01
C LYS A 253 -32.53 -4.94 -2.29
N ASP A 254 -31.31 -5.22 -2.75
CA ASP A 254 -30.43 -6.26 -2.23
C ASP A 254 -29.39 -5.70 -1.23
N TRP A 255 -29.31 -4.38 -1.05
CA TRP A 255 -28.38 -3.75 -0.12
C TRP A 255 -28.42 -4.33 1.30
N HIS A 256 -29.58 -4.79 1.76
CA HIS A 256 -29.67 -5.45 3.07
C HIS A 256 -28.77 -6.70 3.15
N ASN A 257 -28.84 -7.58 2.15
CA ASN A 257 -28.05 -8.81 2.10
C ASN A 257 -26.57 -8.51 1.84
N GLN A 258 -26.27 -7.50 1.02
CA GLN A 258 -24.90 -7.06 0.75
C GLN A 258 -24.23 -6.49 2.02
N HIS A 259 -24.96 -5.70 2.81
CA HIS A 259 -24.48 -5.19 4.08
C HIS A 259 -24.32 -6.29 5.13
N GLU A 260 -25.26 -7.23 5.21
CA GLU A 260 -25.15 -8.42 6.07
C GLU A 260 -23.88 -9.20 5.73
N TRP A 261 -23.66 -9.52 4.45
CA TRP A 261 -22.45 -10.22 3.98
C TRP A 261 -21.17 -9.44 4.31
N LEU A 262 -21.16 -8.13 4.10
CA LEU A 262 -19.99 -7.29 4.43
C LEU A 262 -19.69 -7.33 5.91
N VAL A 263 -20.69 -7.14 6.77
CA VAL A 263 -20.48 -7.13 8.22
C VAL A 263 -20.05 -8.50 8.73
N ASP A 264 -20.72 -9.57 8.31
CA ASP A 264 -20.31 -10.95 8.62
C ASP A 264 -18.84 -11.21 8.26
N THR A 265 -18.46 -10.82 7.06
CA THR A 265 -17.10 -11.06 6.55
C THR A 265 -16.08 -10.20 7.30
N LEU A 266 -16.39 -8.93 7.59
CA LEU A 266 -15.50 -8.05 8.36
C LEU A 266 -15.33 -8.55 9.79
N GLU A 267 -16.40 -9.03 10.44
CA GLU A 267 -16.35 -9.58 11.79
C GLU A 267 -15.52 -10.88 11.83
N LYS A 268 -15.68 -11.76 10.83
CA LYS A 268 -14.83 -12.95 10.68
C LYS A 268 -13.36 -12.58 10.49
N LEU A 269 -13.05 -11.64 9.59
CA LEU A 269 -11.69 -11.14 9.41
C LEU A 269 -11.13 -10.56 10.71
N TYR A 270 -11.92 -9.79 11.45
CA TYR A 270 -11.51 -9.28 12.77
C TYR A 270 -11.16 -10.41 13.73
N ALA A 271 -12.05 -11.40 13.90
CA ALA A 271 -11.85 -12.52 14.81
C ALA A 271 -10.61 -13.35 14.45
N VAL A 272 -10.37 -13.60 13.15
CA VAL A 272 -9.20 -14.37 12.69
C VAL A 272 -7.90 -13.59 12.83
N PHE A 273 -7.88 -12.33 12.42
CA PHE A 273 -6.63 -11.56 12.35
C PHE A 273 -6.27 -10.84 13.64
N HIS A 274 -7.23 -10.30 14.41
CA HIS A 274 -6.93 -9.45 15.55
C HIS A 274 -6.00 -10.12 16.59
N PRO A 275 -6.25 -11.36 17.06
CA PRO A 275 -5.36 -12.02 18.02
C PRO A 275 -3.95 -12.26 17.45
N ARG A 276 -3.86 -12.55 16.14
CA ARG A 276 -2.58 -12.77 15.43
C ARG A 276 -1.79 -11.47 15.31
N LEU A 277 -2.48 -10.36 15.06
CA LEU A 277 -1.87 -9.04 14.97
C LEU A 277 -1.38 -8.54 16.33
N GLU A 278 -2.14 -8.74 17.41
CA GLU A 278 -1.69 -8.41 18.77
C GLU A 278 -0.40 -9.15 19.13
N LYS A 279 -0.35 -10.46 18.86
CA LYS A 279 0.85 -11.28 19.08
C LYS A 279 2.03 -10.83 18.21
N LEU A 280 1.76 -10.40 16.97
CA LEU A 280 2.78 -9.88 16.07
C LEU A 280 3.37 -8.55 16.57
N MET A 281 2.54 -7.69 17.17
CA MET A 281 2.94 -6.37 17.66
C MET A 281 3.63 -6.40 19.04
N MET A 282 3.35 -7.41 19.88
CA MET A 282 4.04 -7.60 21.17
C MET A 282 5.48 -8.12 21.06
N ARG A 283 5.93 -8.51 19.87
CA ARG A 283 7.27 -9.08 19.62
C ARG A 283 8.29 -8.05 19.12
N VAL A 284 7.98 -6.75 19.21
CA VAL A 284 8.83 -5.62 18.81
C VAL A 284 9.31 -4.87 20.04
#